data_AF-A0A968ATK9-F1
#
_entry.id   AF-A0A968ATK9-F1
#
_cell.length_a   1.000
_cell.length_b   1.000
_cell.length_c   1.000
_cell.angle_alpha   90.00
_cell.angle_beta   90.00
_cell.angle_gamma   90.00
#
_symmetry.space_group_name_H-M   'P 1'
#
loop_
_entity.id
_entity.type
_entity.pdbx_description
1 polymer ?
#
loop_
_entity_poly.entity_id
_entity_poly.type
_entity_poly.pdbx_seq_one_letter_code
_entity_poly.pdbx_strand_id
1 'polypeptide(L)' 'MMISQALNDALNNQIEAELGAHIQYLAIAHYFESRSLDNLAEFFYNQGEEEKFHALKIIRY' A
#
# COMPACT_ATOMS: atom_id res chain seq x y z
N MET A 1 20.05 2.76 -14.61
CA MET A 1 21.25 2.66 -13.75
C MET A 1 21.28 1.23 -13.19
N MET A 2 22.42 0.54 -13.15
CA MET A 2 22.47 -0.77 -12.48
C MET A 2 22.67 -0.58 -10.98
N ILE A 3 21.70 -1.03 -10.19
CA ILE A 3 21.76 -1.07 -8.73
C ILE A 3 22.41 -2.38 -8.26
N SER A 4 22.92 -2.41 -7.02
CA SER A 4 23.43 -3.64 -6.43
C SER A 4 22.30 -4.64 -6.19
N GLN A 5 22.62 -5.94 -6.17
CA GLN A 5 21.63 -6.98 -5.88
C GLN A 5 20.95 -6.75 -4.53
N ALA A 6 21.71 -6.39 -3.50
CA ALA A 6 21.18 -6.10 -2.17
C ALA A 6 20.17 -4.93 -2.17
N LEU A 7 20.42 -3.89 -2.97
CA LEU A 7 19.46 -2.79 -3.11
C LEU A 7 18.22 -3.23 -3.89
N ASN A 8 18.39 -4.02 -4.95
CA ASN A 8 17.26 -4.57 -5.71
C ASN A 8 16.35 -5.43 -4.82
N ASP A 9 16.93 -6.32 -4.01
CA ASP A 9 16.17 -7.17 -3.10
C ASP A 9 15.43 -6.34 -2.04
N ALA A 10 16.07 -5.29 -1.50
CA ALA A 10 15.42 -4.37 -0.56
C ALA A 10 14.25 -3.60 -1.19
N LEU A 11 14.39 -3.15 -2.44
CA LEU A 11 13.31 -2.46 -3.17
C LEU A 11 12.13 -3.40 -3.44
N ASN A 12 12.41 -4.66 -3.81
CA ASN A 12 11.36 -5.67 -4.02
C ASN A 12 10.61 -5.98 -2.71
N ASN A 13 11.32 -6.12 -1.59
CA ASN A 13 10.70 -6.29 -0.28
C ASN A 13 9.85 -5.07 0.11
N GLN A 14 10.29 -3.86 -0.23
CA GLN A 14 9.50 -2.66 0.01
C GLN A 14 8.23 -2.65 -0.84
N ILE A 15 8.32 -3.01 -2.13
CA ILE A 15 7.13 -3.13 -3.00
C ILE A 15 6.11 -4.12 -2.41
N GLU A 16 6.58 -5.26 -1.90
CA GLU A 16 5.71 -6.24 -1.24
C GLU A 16 5.04 -5.64 0.01
N ALA A 17 5.81 -4.94 0.84
CA ALA A 17 5.28 -4.29 2.05
C ALA A 17 4.19 -3.24 1.72
N GLU A 18 4.43 -2.36 0.74
CA GLU A 18 3.48 -1.32 0.35
C GLU A 18 2.19 -1.90 -0.27
N LEU A 19 2.33 -2.91 -1.14
CA LEU A 19 1.15 -3.59 -1.72
C LEU A 19 0.39 -4.41 -0.67
N GLY A 20 1.10 -5.00 0.29
CA GLY A 20 0.49 -5.65 1.45
C GLY A 20 -0.29 -4.66 2.31
N ALA A 21 0.29 -3.49 2.60
CA ALA A 21 -0.36 -2.41 3.34
C ALA A 21 -1.61 -1.89 2.60
N HIS A 22 -1.54 -1.71 1.27
CA HIS A 22 -2.69 -1.36 0.43
C HIS A 22 -3.87 -2.32 0.66
N ILE A 23 -3.63 -3.63 0.54
CA ILE A 23 -4.68 -4.64 0.74
C ILE A 23 -5.19 -4.64 2.19
N GLN A 24 -4.30 -4.47 3.16
CA GLN A 24 -4.67 -4.40 4.57
C GLN A 24 -5.59 -3.21 4.86
N TYR A 25 -5.29 -2.03 4.31
CA TYR A 25 -6.14 -0.86 4.47
C TYR A 25 -7.48 -1.00 3.76
N LEU A 26 -7.56 -1.65 2.59
CA LEU A 26 -8.85 -1.99 1.98
C LEU A 26 -9.70 -2.91 2.88
N ALA A 27 -9.08 -3.91 3.52
CA ALA A 27 -9.78 -4.78 4.46
C ALA A 27 -10.29 -4.02 5.70
N ILE A 28 -9.49 -3.11 6.24
CA ILE A 28 -9.89 -2.24 7.36
C ILE A 28 -11.02 -1.28 6.95
N ALA A 29 -10.92 -0.68 5.76
CA ALA A 29 -11.94 0.21 5.22
C ALA A 29 -13.28 -0.51 5.09
N HIS A 30 -13.29 -1.71 4.50
CA HIS A 30 -14.48 -2.54 4.38
C HIS A 30 -15.07 -2.94 5.75
N TYR A 31 -14.21 -3.23 6.73
CA TYR A 31 -14.65 -3.48 8.10
C TYR A 31 -15.39 -2.27 8.70
N PHE A 32 -14.88 -1.04 8.52
CA PHE A 32 -15.56 0.17 9.01
C PHE A 32 -16.86 0.47 8.26
N GLU A 33 -16.87 0.28 6.95
CA GLU A 33 -18.06 0.43 6.10
C GLU A 33 -19.19 -0.51 6.57
N SER A 34 -18.86 -1.78 6.87
CA SER A 34 -19.82 -2.77 7.41
C SER A 34 -20.45 -2.38 8.74
N ARG A 35 -19.89 -1.38 9.44
CA ARG A 35 -20.34 -0.88 10.74
C ARG A 35 -20.94 0.53 10.65
N SER A 36 -21.21 1.02 9.44
CA SER A 36 -21.71 2.38 9.19
C SER A 36 -20.79 3.48 9.75
N LEU A 37 -19.47 3.22 9.72
CA LEU A 37 -18.44 4.18 10.12
C LEU A 37 -17.80 4.76 8.87
N ASP A 38 -18.57 5.52 8.09
CA ASP A 38 -18.22 5.88 6.71
C ASP A 38 -16.97 6.77 6.62
N ASN A 39 -16.81 7.75 7.51
CA ASN A 39 -15.58 8.56 7.59
C ASN A 39 -14.35 7.69 7.94
N LEU A 40 -14.58 6.66 8.78
CA LEU A 40 -13.70 5.53 9.05
C LEU A 40 -13.18 4.88 7.77
N ALA A 41 -14.14 4.39 7.00
CA ALA A 41 -13.90 3.64 5.78
C ALA A 41 -13.19 4.50 4.73
N GLU A 42 -13.68 5.72 4.48
CA GLU A 42 -13.10 6.63 3.49
C GLU A 42 -11.64 6.96 3.82
N PHE A 43 -11.30 7.21 5.09
CA PHE A 43 -9.92 7.42 5.51
C PHE A 43 -9.02 6.24 5.10
N PHE A 44 -9.42 5.01 5.41
CA PHE A 44 -8.61 3.83 5.08
C PHE A 44 -8.62 3.47 3.59
N TYR A 45 -9.69 3.76 2.85
CA TYR A 45 -9.66 3.64 1.39
C TYR A 45 -8.62 4.60 0.78
N ASN A 46 -8.57 5.85 1.25
CA ASN A 46 -7.57 6.83 0.80
C ASN A 46 -6.14 6.41 1.17
N GLN A 47 -5.93 5.90 2.40
CA GLN A 47 -4.63 5.37 2.81
C GLN A 47 -4.21 4.16 1.95
N GLY A 48 -5.14 3.28 1.59
CA GLY A 48 -4.86 2.19 0.64
C GLY A 48 -4.36 2.71 -0.71
N GLU A 49 -4.97 3.76 -1.25
CA GLU A 49 -4.53 4.37 -2.50
C GLU A 49 -3.15 5.02 -2.39
N GLU A 50 -2.81 5.62 -1.25
CA GLU A 50 -1.46 6.17 -0.97
C GLU A 50 -0.37 5.08 -1.01
N GLU A 51 -0.58 3.93 -0.35
CA GLU A 51 0.43 2.86 -0.36
C GLU A 51 0.60 2.22 -1.74
N LYS A 52 -0.50 2.08 -2.50
CA LYS A 52 -0.42 1.66 -3.91
C LYS A 52 0.43 2.65 -4.72
N PHE A 53 0.27 3.96 -4.49
CA PHE A 53 1.09 4.97 -5.14
C PHE A 53 2.57 4.85 -4.74
N HIS A 54 2.88 4.61 -3.47
CA HIS A 54 4.24 4.36 -2.99
C HIS A 54 4.89 3.17 -3.71
N ALA A 55 4.20 2.02 -3.78
CA ALA A 55 4.68 0.84 -4.50
C ALA A 55 4.99 1.14 -5.98
N LEU A 56 4.05 1.81 -6.67
CA LEU A 56 4.20 2.14 -8.08
C LEU A 56 5.33 3.15 -8.34
N LYS A 57 5.63 4.03 -7.39
CA LYS A 57 6.77 4.93 -7.48
C LYS A 57 8.10 4.16 -7.48
N ILE A 58 8.20 3.11 -6.67
CA ILE A 58 9.39 2.23 -6.64
C ILE A 58 9.49 1.41 -7.92
N ILE A 59 8.38 0.82 -8.39
CA ILE A 59 8.36 0.00 -9.63
C ILE A 59 8.78 0.79 -10.87
N ARG A 60 8.47 2.09 -10.93
CA ARG A 60 8.74 2.96 -12.08
C ARG A 60 10.11 3.65 -12.02
N TYR A 61 10.83 3.50 -10.90
CA TYR A 61 12.17 4.05 -10.71
C TYR A 61 13.22 3.25 -11.50
#